data_AF-A0A1Q7UWP4-F1
#
_entry.id   AF-A0A1Q7UWP4-F1
#
_cell.length_a   1.000
_cell.length_b   1.000
_cell.length_c   1.000
_cell.angle_alpha   90.00
_cell.angle_beta   90.00
_cell.angle_gamma   90.00
#
_symmetry.space_group_name_H-M   'P 1'
#
loop_
_entity.id
_entity.type
_entity.pdbx_description
1 polymer ?
#
loop_
_entity_poly.entity_id
_entity_poly.type
_entity_poly.pdbx_seq_one_letter_code
_entity_poly.pdbx_strand_id
1 'polypeptide(L)'
;MFESLLMYFRVKSSDDYQRALKVELMNKGFVDESVNFIPDNERYKVDAQLVELGLRENATLIAQHSGGYTAQNQNSGVDKREKTRFQVMSEVQQMTSLVNSALMQAYHYQVFEYKEIFRRFCKKHSSDPDVRSFRAACLRQDVPESLLKPEAWDIDPVRVMGAGNKTLEMTIAEQLLSMRNLYDPEPQREILRDVTLAITDDPARAEALVPEQPQISDSIHDAQLSFGTLMTGAPVAIKSGVNRQEVIAALLASMSSVVRRIQQSGGMADAKDIVGLQNVGQHIAQHIQILAGDKNEKQRVKQFGDVLGKLMNLVKGFAQRLHEQMQKQNGQGQVDPKDIAKIKATQITADAKSKNTRESHAQKTVQRQIQFEQGLKQKEQEHALELRRKTAETRLDLAASKAKAAIDIRKSRMKSTSEE
;
A
#
# COMPACT_ATOMS: atom_id res chain seq x y z
N MET A 1 20.41 -50.01 25.38
CA MET A 1 19.04 -50.51 25.67
C MET A 1 18.68 -50.42 27.16
N PHE A 2 19.62 -50.55 28.10
CA PHE A 2 19.34 -50.38 29.54
C PHE A 2 19.38 -48.91 30.04
N GLU A 3 20.06 -48.00 29.34
CA GLU A 3 20.05 -46.55 29.66
C GLU A 3 18.65 -45.92 29.60
N SER A 4 17.75 -46.42 28.74
CA SER A 4 16.35 -45.96 28.69
C SER A 4 15.55 -46.38 29.93
N LEU A 5 16.08 -47.23 30.81
CA LEU A 5 15.45 -47.61 32.07
C LEU A 5 15.87 -46.71 33.24
N LEU A 6 16.80 -45.76 33.04
CA LEU A 6 17.23 -44.82 34.08
C LEU A 6 16.07 -43.98 34.64
N MET A 7 15.01 -43.76 33.85
CA MET A 7 13.77 -43.08 34.28
C MET A 7 13.00 -43.82 35.39
N TYR A 8 13.35 -45.07 35.69
CA TYR A 8 12.72 -45.87 36.74
C TYR A 8 13.53 -45.92 38.04
N PHE A 9 14.63 -45.16 38.14
CA PHE A 9 15.49 -45.10 39.31
C PHE A 9 15.51 -43.70 39.91
N ARG A 10 15.55 -43.62 41.25
CA ARG A 10 15.79 -42.38 42.00
C ARG A 10 16.96 -42.57 42.95
N VAL A 11 17.77 -41.54 43.13
CA VAL A 11 18.85 -41.56 44.13
C VAL A 11 18.22 -41.61 45.53
N LYS A 12 18.75 -42.49 46.39
CA LYS A 12 18.20 -42.73 47.74
C LYS A 12 18.43 -41.56 48.69
N SER A 13 19.58 -40.89 48.60
CA SER A 13 19.98 -39.76 49.43
C SER A 13 20.81 -38.74 48.63
N SER A 14 20.78 -37.47 49.06
CA SER A 14 21.66 -36.39 48.55
C SER A 14 23.14 -36.80 48.56
N ASP A 15 23.56 -37.54 49.58
CA ASP A 15 24.96 -37.93 49.79
C ASP A 15 25.42 -39.02 48.80
N ASP A 16 24.47 -39.77 48.21
CA ASP A 16 24.73 -40.86 47.27
C ASP A 16 24.77 -40.39 45.80
N TYR A 17 24.54 -39.09 45.53
CA TYR A 17 24.41 -38.54 44.19
C TYR A 17 25.64 -38.81 43.30
N GLN A 18 26.84 -38.61 43.83
CA GLN A 18 28.09 -38.85 43.09
C GLN A 18 28.34 -40.33 42.79
N ARG A 19 27.80 -41.23 43.62
CA ARG A 19 27.90 -42.68 43.45
C ARG A 19 26.88 -43.18 42.43
N ALA A 20 25.67 -42.62 42.46
CA ALA A 20 24.59 -42.93 41.51
C ALA A 20 24.94 -42.54 40.04
N LEU A 21 25.79 -41.53 39.83
CA LEU A 21 26.27 -41.13 38.49
C LEU A 21 27.16 -42.19 37.80
N LYS A 22 27.69 -43.16 38.54
CA LYS A 22 28.57 -44.22 38.03
C LYS A 22 27.89 -45.58 37.93
N VAL A 23 26.57 -45.63 38.05
CA VAL A 23 25.81 -46.88 37.98
C VAL A 23 25.77 -47.38 36.54
N GLU A 24 26.48 -48.47 36.27
CA GLU A 24 26.45 -49.16 34.98
C GLU A 24 25.37 -50.25 34.98
N LEU A 25 24.32 -50.02 34.19
CA LEU A 25 23.25 -51.00 34.00
C LEU A 25 23.63 -52.00 32.89
N MET A 26 24.18 -53.13 33.29
CA MET A 26 24.53 -54.24 32.41
C MET A 26 23.65 -55.47 32.65
N ASN A 27 23.53 -56.35 31.64
CA ASN A 27 22.76 -57.58 31.77
C ASN A 27 23.35 -58.47 32.88
N LYS A 28 22.52 -58.86 33.86
CA LYS A 28 22.92 -59.55 35.10
C LYS A 28 23.88 -58.75 36.00
N GLY A 29 23.94 -57.43 35.84
CA GLY A 29 24.66 -56.53 36.75
C GLY A 29 23.94 -56.37 38.09
N PHE A 30 24.68 -55.95 39.10
CA PHE A 30 24.13 -55.62 40.42
C PHE A 30 23.72 -54.15 40.45
N VAL A 31 22.51 -53.88 40.97
CA VAL A 31 22.04 -52.52 41.22
C VAL A 31 22.57 -52.10 42.60
N ASP A 32 23.35 -51.01 42.62
CA ASP A 32 23.95 -50.47 43.84
C ASP A 32 22.89 -49.90 44.79
N GLU A 33 23.15 -49.93 46.11
CA GLU A 33 22.20 -49.47 47.15
C GLU A 33 21.94 -47.95 47.14
N SER A 34 22.71 -47.22 46.32
CA SER A 34 22.61 -45.79 46.10
C SER A 34 21.36 -45.38 45.30
N VAL A 35 20.70 -46.32 44.62
CA VAL A 35 19.50 -46.08 43.81
C VAL A 35 18.32 -46.97 44.23
N ASN A 36 17.13 -46.40 44.24
CA ASN A 36 15.87 -47.10 44.49
C ASN A 36 15.01 -47.13 43.22
N PHE A 37 14.28 -48.21 43.02
CA PHE A 37 13.26 -48.26 41.98
C PHE A 37 12.10 -47.32 42.32
N ILE A 38 11.64 -46.57 41.33
CA ILE A 38 10.44 -45.75 41.44
C ILE A 38 9.22 -46.70 41.40
N PRO A 39 8.39 -46.72 42.46
CA PRO A 39 7.21 -47.56 42.54
C PRO A 39 6.16 -47.14 41.50
N ASP A 40 5.28 -48.06 41.10
CA ASP A 40 4.37 -47.87 39.95
C ASP A 40 3.46 -46.63 40.06
N ASN A 41 3.08 -46.25 41.28
CA ASN A 41 2.27 -45.07 41.57
C ASN A 41 3.01 -43.72 41.40
N GLU A 42 4.34 -43.72 41.42
CA GLU A 42 5.19 -42.52 41.27
C GLU A 42 5.80 -42.39 39.87
N ARG A 43 5.63 -43.41 39.02
CA ARG A 43 6.11 -43.38 37.63
C ARG A 43 5.30 -42.37 36.83
N TYR A 44 5.97 -41.70 35.89
CA TYR A 44 5.30 -40.94 34.86
C TYR A 44 4.36 -41.88 34.08
N LYS A 45 3.04 -41.68 34.22
CA LYS A 45 2.03 -42.35 33.43
C LYS A 45 1.58 -41.37 32.36
N VAL A 46 1.71 -41.77 31.10
CA VAL A 46 1.07 -41.04 30.00
C VAL A 46 -0.43 -41.09 30.25
N ASP A 47 -1.06 -39.93 30.39
CA ASP A 47 -2.51 -39.84 30.50
C ASP A 47 -3.12 -40.21 29.15
N ALA A 48 -3.51 -41.48 29.03
CA ALA A 48 -4.09 -42.02 27.81
C ALA A 48 -5.39 -41.30 27.42
N GLN A 49 -6.15 -40.78 28.39
CA GLN A 49 -7.39 -40.05 28.12
C GLN A 49 -7.09 -38.69 27.49
N LEU A 50 -6.08 -37.98 27.99
CA LEU A 50 -5.65 -36.70 27.41
C LEU A 50 -5.07 -36.88 26.01
N VAL A 51 -4.27 -37.94 25.79
CA VAL A 51 -3.73 -38.28 24.48
C VAL A 51 -4.84 -38.65 23.50
N GLU A 52 -5.82 -39.45 23.94
CA GLU A 52 -6.97 -39.82 23.10
C GLU A 52 -7.86 -38.62 22.77
N LEU A 53 -8.06 -37.69 23.72
CA LEU A 53 -8.77 -36.44 23.50
C LEU A 53 -8.07 -35.59 22.44
N GLY A 54 -6.75 -35.39 22.57
CA GLY A 54 -5.97 -34.64 21.59
C GLY A 54 -5.94 -35.31 20.21
N LEU A 55 -5.93 -36.65 20.15
CA LEU A 55 -6.03 -37.40 18.89
C LEU A 55 -7.41 -37.24 18.24
N ARG A 56 -8.50 -37.23 19.01
CA ARG A 56 -9.86 -37.00 18.50
C ARG A 56 -10.07 -35.57 18.00
N GLU A 57 -9.54 -34.58 18.71
CA GLU A 57 -9.57 -33.19 18.25
C GLU A 57 -8.75 -33.01 16.96
N ASN A 58 -7.54 -33.59 16.90
CA ASN A 58 -6.76 -33.60 15.66
C ASN A 58 -7.48 -34.31 14.51
N ALA A 59 -8.11 -35.46 14.76
CA ALA A 59 -8.88 -36.16 13.74
C ALA A 59 -10.07 -35.33 13.24
N THR A 60 -10.71 -34.56 14.12
CA THR A 60 -11.82 -33.66 13.77
C THR A 60 -11.32 -32.49 12.92
N LEU A 61 -10.20 -31.85 13.31
CA LEU A 61 -9.56 -30.80 12.50
C LEU A 61 -9.14 -31.34 11.13
N ILE A 62 -8.47 -32.49 11.08
CA ILE A 62 -8.07 -33.15 9.83
C ILE A 62 -9.30 -33.44 8.95
N ALA A 63 -10.39 -33.94 9.52
CA ALA A 63 -11.61 -34.22 8.76
C ALA A 63 -12.27 -32.94 8.19
N GLN A 64 -12.31 -31.87 8.99
CA GLN A 64 -12.81 -30.56 8.56
C GLN A 64 -11.96 -29.95 7.43
N HIS A 65 -10.64 -30.18 7.45
CA HIS A 65 -9.71 -29.60 6.49
C HIS A 65 -9.45 -30.48 5.25
N SER A 66 -9.63 -31.80 5.35
CA SER A 66 -9.35 -32.75 4.26
C SER A 66 -10.52 -32.98 3.31
N GLY A 67 -11.76 -32.63 3.69
CA GLY A 67 -12.96 -32.81 2.87
C GLY A 67 -12.92 -32.10 1.51
N GLY A 68 -12.08 -31.05 1.36
CA GLY A 68 -11.89 -30.34 0.08
C GLY A 68 -10.87 -30.96 -0.87
N TYR A 69 -9.91 -31.75 -0.37
CA TYR A 69 -8.75 -32.23 -1.17
C TYR A 69 -9.01 -33.59 -1.84
N THR A 70 -9.84 -34.44 -1.23
CA THR A 70 -10.09 -35.81 -1.70
C THR A 70 -11.12 -35.91 -2.82
N ALA A 71 -11.99 -34.92 -2.99
CA ALA A 71 -13.06 -34.95 -4.00
C ALA A 71 -12.56 -34.84 -5.46
N GLN A 72 -11.34 -34.34 -5.70
CA GLN A 72 -10.88 -34.01 -7.06
C GLN A 72 -9.64 -34.81 -7.52
N ASN A 73 -8.87 -35.37 -6.59
CA ASN A 73 -7.68 -36.19 -6.93
C ASN A 73 -8.00 -37.63 -7.36
N GLN A 74 -9.25 -38.09 -7.29
CA GLN A 74 -9.63 -39.44 -7.73
C GLN A 74 -9.57 -39.64 -9.25
N ASN A 75 -9.46 -38.58 -10.06
CA ASN A 75 -9.38 -38.68 -11.53
C ASN A 75 -7.97 -38.50 -12.12
N SER A 76 -6.92 -38.35 -11.31
CA SER A 76 -5.55 -38.07 -11.79
C SER A 76 -4.79 -39.32 -12.28
N GLY A 77 -5.44 -40.48 -12.38
CA GLY A 77 -4.79 -41.76 -12.68
C GLY A 77 -4.72 -42.18 -14.15
N VAL A 78 -5.48 -41.57 -15.07
CA VAL A 78 -5.63 -42.15 -16.43
C VAL A 78 -5.45 -41.17 -17.61
N ASP A 79 -5.52 -39.85 -17.43
CA ASP A 79 -5.34 -38.90 -18.54
C ASP A 79 -4.47 -37.70 -18.11
N LYS A 80 -3.25 -37.60 -18.66
CA LYS A 80 -2.41 -36.38 -18.62
C LYS A 80 -3.00 -35.29 -19.51
N ARG A 81 -4.22 -34.85 -19.25
CA ARG A 81 -4.79 -33.65 -19.91
C ARG A 81 -4.16 -32.41 -19.28
N GLU A 82 -3.74 -31.47 -20.13
CA GLU A 82 -3.28 -30.15 -19.69
C GLU A 82 -4.38 -29.50 -18.84
N LYS A 83 -4.01 -29.07 -17.63
CA LYS A 83 -4.96 -28.46 -16.70
C LYS A 83 -5.48 -27.16 -17.27
N THR A 84 -6.79 -26.99 -17.28
CA THR A 84 -7.40 -25.71 -17.69
C THR A 84 -7.12 -24.63 -16.66
N ARG A 85 -7.10 -23.36 -17.07
CA ARG A 85 -6.92 -22.20 -16.17
C ARG A 85 -7.86 -22.23 -14.97
N PHE A 86 -9.10 -22.69 -15.15
CA PHE A 86 -10.07 -22.83 -14.06
C PHE A 86 -9.69 -23.92 -13.06
N GLN A 87 -9.19 -25.08 -13.52
CA GLN A 87 -8.73 -26.15 -12.64
C GLN A 87 -7.51 -25.71 -11.83
N VAL A 88 -6.53 -25.06 -12.47
CA VAL A 88 -5.34 -24.52 -11.77
C VAL A 88 -5.76 -23.48 -10.71
N MET A 89 -6.67 -22.57 -11.02
CA MET A 89 -7.17 -21.61 -10.03
C MET A 89 -7.93 -22.28 -8.88
N SER A 90 -8.70 -23.34 -9.15
CA SER A 90 -9.40 -24.09 -8.10
C SER A 90 -8.41 -24.83 -7.18
N GLU A 91 -7.33 -25.39 -7.72
CA GLU A 91 -6.27 -26.03 -6.94
C GLU A 91 -5.51 -25.01 -6.09
N VAL A 92 -5.22 -23.83 -6.63
CA VAL A 92 -4.58 -22.73 -5.88
C VAL A 92 -5.47 -22.29 -4.71
N GLN A 93 -6.78 -22.11 -4.93
CA GLN A 93 -7.71 -21.77 -3.84
C GLN A 93 -7.79 -22.86 -2.77
N GLN A 94 -7.79 -24.13 -3.17
CA GLN A 94 -7.76 -25.26 -2.23
C GLN A 94 -6.46 -25.28 -1.42
N MET A 95 -5.30 -25.04 -2.05
CA MET A 95 -4.03 -24.92 -1.34
C MET A 95 -4.02 -23.74 -0.36
N THR A 96 -4.55 -22.57 -0.75
CA THR A 96 -4.68 -21.42 0.16
C THR A 96 -5.55 -21.76 1.37
N SER A 97 -6.64 -22.52 1.18
CA SER A 97 -7.49 -22.99 2.27
C SER A 97 -6.75 -23.94 3.23
N LEU A 98 -5.93 -24.84 2.70
CA LEU A 98 -5.11 -25.75 3.51
C LEU A 98 -4.06 -25.00 4.32
N VAL A 99 -3.37 -24.03 3.71
CA VAL A 99 -2.37 -23.19 4.41
C VAL A 99 -3.01 -22.38 5.53
N ASN A 100 -4.17 -21.77 5.27
CA ASN A 100 -4.95 -21.08 6.32
C ASN A 100 -5.33 -22.01 7.47
N SER A 101 -5.75 -23.22 7.14
CA SER A 101 -6.13 -24.23 8.14
C SER A 101 -4.94 -24.65 9.01
N ALA A 102 -3.78 -24.90 8.39
CA ALA A 102 -2.55 -25.23 9.09
C ALA A 102 -2.07 -24.07 9.98
N LEU A 103 -2.18 -22.82 9.52
CA LEU A 103 -1.84 -21.64 10.30
C LEU A 103 -2.78 -21.47 11.50
N MET A 104 -4.09 -21.64 11.31
CA MET A 104 -5.07 -21.58 12.41
C MET A 104 -4.82 -22.67 13.45
N GLN A 105 -4.44 -23.88 13.01
CA GLN A 105 -4.03 -24.95 13.91
C GLN A 105 -2.73 -24.61 14.66
N ALA A 106 -1.73 -24.02 13.98
CA ALA A 106 -0.51 -23.56 14.62
C ALA A 106 -0.79 -22.49 15.70
N TYR A 107 -1.64 -21.50 15.39
CA TYR A 107 -2.07 -20.50 16.36
C TYR A 107 -2.82 -21.12 17.55
N HIS A 108 -3.64 -22.15 17.30
CA HIS A 108 -4.33 -22.86 18.38
C HIS A 108 -3.35 -23.57 19.32
N TYR A 109 -2.33 -24.26 18.78
CA TYR A 109 -1.27 -24.85 19.60
C TYR A 109 -0.46 -23.79 20.35
N GLN A 110 -0.19 -22.66 19.70
CA GLN A 110 0.60 -21.57 20.27
C GLN A 110 -0.08 -20.93 21.50
N VAL A 111 -1.42 -20.90 21.56
CA VAL A 111 -2.16 -20.47 22.76
C VAL A 111 -1.77 -21.33 23.98
N PHE A 112 -1.74 -22.65 23.82
CA PHE A 112 -1.38 -23.56 24.92
C PHE A 112 0.09 -23.42 25.31
N GLU A 113 0.98 -23.24 24.32
CA GLU A 113 2.39 -22.98 24.57
C GLU A 113 2.58 -21.69 25.36
N TYR A 114 1.94 -20.59 24.94
CA TYR A 114 2.03 -19.30 25.63
C TYR A 114 1.42 -19.35 27.03
N LYS A 115 0.31 -20.06 27.23
CA LYS A 115 -0.25 -20.32 28.56
C LYS A 115 0.75 -21.05 29.46
N GLU A 116 1.43 -22.07 28.93
CA GLU A 116 2.43 -22.83 29.69
C GLU A 116 3.69 -22.00 29.98
N ILE A 117 4.16 -21.20 29.02
CA ILE A 117 5.27 -20.25 29.22
C ILE A 117 4.88 -19.28 30.34
N PHE A 118 3.74 -18.61 30.24
CA PHE A 118 3.29 -17.65 31.24
C PHE A 118 3.12 -18.27 32.63
N ARG A 119 2.59 -19.51 32.71
CA ARG A 119 2.52 -20.28 33.96
C ARG A 119 3.89 -20.47 34.61
N ARG A 120 4.92 -20.78 33.83
CA ARG A 120 6.30 -20.93 34.33
C ARG A 120 6.86 -19.62 34.85
N PHE A 121 6.63 -18.51 34.13
CA PHE A 121 7.00 -17.15 34.56
C PHE A 121 6.24 -16.67 35.80
N CYS A 122 5.08 -17.24 36.09
CA CYS A 122 4.30 -16.94 37.29
C CYS A 122 4.70 -17.73 38.55
N LYS A 123 5.72 -18.60 38.49
CA LYS A 123 6.11 -19.41 39.65
C LYS A 123 6.83 -18.59 40.74
N LYS A 124 6.24 -18.49 41.94
CA LYS A 124 6.70 -17.64 43.06
C LYS A 124 8.13 -17.90 43.54
N HIS A 125 8.55 -19.17 43.58
CA HIS A 125 9.87 -19.59 44.08
C HIS A 125 10.69 -20.30 43.00
N SER A 126 10.68 -19.77 41.77
CA SER A 126 11.54 -20.30 40.71
C SER A 126 13.01 -20.02 41.00
N SER A 127 13.88 -21.01 40.75
CA SER A 127 15.34 -20.84 40.75
C SER A 127 15.84 -20.13 39.49
N ASP A 128 15.00 -20.05 38.46
CA ASP A 128 15.30 -19.42 37.17
C ASP A 128 15.49 -17.89 37.32
N PRO A 129 16.65 -17.33 36.89
CA PRO A 129 16.89 -15.89 36.89
C PRO A 129 15.85 -15.08 36.11
N ASP A 130 15.38 -15.57 34.97
CA ASP A 130 14.48 -14.82 34.08
C ASP A 130 13.09 -14.71 34.70
N VAL A 131 12.62 -15.78 35.35
CA VAL A 131 11.36 -15.79 36.10
C VAL A 131 11.40 -14.83 37.28
N ARG A 132 12.52 -14.77 38.01
CA ARG A 132 12.69 -13.83 39.13
C ARG A 132 12.72 -12.38 38.65
N SER A 133 13.43 -12.12 37.56
CA SER A 133 13.50 -10.79 36.93
C SER A 133 12.12 -10.31 36.47
N PHE A 134 11.38 -11.17 35.75
CA PHE A 134 10.01 -10.90 35.30
C PHE A 134 9.07 -10.58 36.47
N ARG A 135 9.01 -11.45 37.49
CA ARG A 135 8.14 -11.23 38.64
C ARG A 135 8.49 -9.95 39.40
N ALA A 136 9.77 -9.67 39.58
CA ALA A 136 10.22 -8.43 40.23
C ALA A 136 9.83 -7.19 39.40
N ALA A 137 9.89 -7.27 38.08
CA ALA A 137 9.45 -6.20 37.18
C ALA A 137 7.93 -5.97 37.27
N CYS A 138 7.12 -7.03 37.26
CA CYS A 138 5.66 -6.93 37.42
C CYS A 138 5.28 -6.30 38.77
N LEU A 139 5.88 -6.75 39.87
CA LEU A 139 5.59 -6.19 41.20
C LEU A 139 6.04 -4.73 41.32
N ARG A 140 7.12 -4.34 40.63
CA ARG A 140 7.56 -2.93 40.56
C ARG A 140 6.60 -2.04 39.76
N GLN A 141 5.84 -2.62 38.85
CA GLN A 141 4.80 -1.95 38.07
C GLN A 141 3.41 -2.06 38.75
N ASP A 142 3.39 -2.32 40.05
CA ASP A 142 2.17 -2.43 40.86
C ASP A 142 1.17 -3.52 40.40
N VAL A 143 1.65 -4.54 39.68
CA VAL A 143 0.82 -5.71 39.33
C VAL A 143 0.61 -6.55 40.60
N PRO A 144 -0.64 -6.73 41.07
CA PRO A 144 -0.91 -7.51 42.27
C PRO A 144 -0.44 -8.97 42.14
N GLU A 145 0.12 -9.53 43.21
CA GLU A 145 0.60 -10.92 43.20
C GLU A 145 -0.54 -11.92 42.92
N SER A 146 -1.78 -11.59 43.27
CA SER A 146 -2.98 -12.39 42.95
C SER A 146 -3.25 -12.53 41.45
N LEU A 147 -2.72 -11.63 40.62
CA LEU A 147 -2.83 -11.68 39.16
C LEU A 147 -1.64 -12.40 38.51
N LEU A 148 -0.58 -12.75 39.24
CA LEU A 148 0.54 -13.54 38.70
C LEU A 148 0.20 -15.04 38.65
N LYS A 149 -0.86 -15.36 37.91
CA LYS A 149 -1.34 -16.73 37.64
C LYS A 149 -2.04 -16.77 36.27
N PRO A 150 -1.92 -17.86 35.49
CA PRO A 150 -2.52 -17.92 34.15
C PRO A 150 -4.03 -17.72 34.12
N GLU A 151 -4.74 -18.18 35.15
CA GLU A 151 -6.20 -18.14 35.19
C GLU A 151 -6.76 -16.73 35.34
N ALA A 152 -5.91 -15.74 35.65
CA ALA A 152 -6.29 -14.34 35.74
C ALA A 152 -6.20 -13.59 34.40
N TRP A 153 -5.67 -14.22 33.35
CA TRP A 153 -5.40 -13.58 32.08
C TRP A 153 -6.00 -14.37 30.92
N ASP A 154 -6.51 -13.64 29.93
CA ASP A 154 -6.72 -14.22 28.61
C ASP A 154 -5.42 -14.08 27.81
N ILE A 155 -4.96 -15.19 27.22
CA ILE A 155 -3.65 -15.28 26.58
C ILE A 155 -3.87 -15.71 25.15
N ASP A 156 -3.75 -14.75 24.24
CA ASP A 156 -3.92 -14.94 22.81
C ASP A 156 -2.68 -14.50 22.02
N PRO A 157 -2.28 -15.26 20.98
CA PRO A 157 -1.23 -14.83 20.08
C PRO A 157 -1.70 -13.65 19.22
N VAL A 158 -0.87 -12.61 19.13
CA VAL A 158 -1.12 -11.48 18.23
C VAL A 158 -1.14 -11.97 16.78
N ARG A 159 -2.22 -11.67 16.06
CA ARG A 159 -2.36 -11.98 14.63
C ARG A 159 -2.10 -10.73 13.84
N VAL A 160 -1.04 -10.75 13.02
CA VAL A 160 -0.77 -9.70 12.02
C VAL A 160 -1.77 -9.79 10.87
N MET A 161 -1.86 -8.75 10.04
CA MET A 161 -2.69 -8.74 8.84
C MET A 161 -2.44 -9.99 7.98
N GLY A 162 -3.52 -10.68 7.59
CA GLY A 162 -3.43 -11.95 6.85
C GLY A 162 -3.01 -13.18 7.67
N ALA A 163 -2.72 -13.04 8.98
CA ALA A 163 -2.41 -14.13 9.91
C ALA A 163 -1.30 -15.09 9.38
N GLY A 164 -0.28 -14.52 8.73
CA GLY A 164 0.82 -15.28 8.12
C GLY A 164 0.52 -15.87 6.73
N ASN A 165 -0.68 -15.69 6.19
CA ASN A 165 -1.00 -16.02 4.81
C ASN A 165 -0.87 -14.79 3.92
N LYS A 166 0.15 -14.80 3.05
CA LYS A 166 0.43 -13.70 2.13
C LYS A 166 -0.69 -13.41 1.13
N THR A 167 -1.38 -14.44 0.65
CA THR A 167 -2.52 -14.28 -0.27
C THR A 167 -3.69 -13.60 0.43
N LEU A 168 -3.97 -13.98 1.68
CA LEU A 168 -5.01 -13.34 2.48
C LEU A 168 -4.63 -11.90 2.83
N GLU A 169 -3.38 -11.66 3.23
CA GLU A 169 -2.82 -10.34 3.49
C GLU A 169 -3.01 -9.40 2.28
N MET A 170 -2.64 -9.86 1.09
CA MET A 170 -2.81 -9.09 -0.15
C MET A 170 -4.28 -8.83 -0.49
N THR A 171 -5.17 -9.80 -0.24
CA THR A 171 -6.61 -9.62 -0.46
C THR A 171 -7.19 -8.55 0.47
N ILE A 172 -6.80 -8.57 1.75
CA ILE A 172 -7.19 -7.54 2.73
C ILE A 172 -6.63 -6.18 2.33
N ALA A 173 -5.36 -6.11 1.93
CA ALA A 173 -4.71 -4.89 1.47
C ALA A 173 -5.44 -4.28 0.25
N GLU A 174 -5.78 -5.08 -0.77
CA GLU A 174 -6.54 -4.63 -1.94
C GLU A 174 -7.92 -4.09 -1.55
N GLN A 175 -8.62 -4.78 -0.64
CA GLN A 175 -9.93 -4.35 -0.16
C GLN A 175 -9.85 -3.03 0.61
N LEU A 176 -8.89 -2.90 1.53
CA LEU A 176 -8.63 -1.66 2.27
C LEU A 176 -8.28 -0.50 1.34
N LEU A 177 -7.44 -0.74 0.34
CA LEU A 177 -7.07 0.26 -0.66
C LEU A 177 -8.30 0.72 -1.48
N SER A 178 -9.18 -0.22 -1.87
CA SER A 178 -10.39 0.09 -2.63
C SER A 178 -11.37 0.98 -1.84
N MET A 179 -11.46 0.76 -0.52
CA MET A 179 -12.34 1.49 0.38
C MET A 179 -11.69 2.73 1.00
N ARG A 180 -10.39 2.95 0.77
CA ARG A 180 -9.60 4.01 1.42
C ARG A 180 -10.31 5.36 1.44
N ASN A 181 -10.86 5.81 0.31
CA ASN A 181 -11.48 7.14 0.20
C ASN A 181 -12.76 7.31 1.05
N LEU A 182 -13.30 6.24 1.61
CA LEU A 182 -14.47 6.27 2.51
C LEU A 182 -14.10 6.53 3.97
N TYR A 183 -12.82 6.39 4.33
CA TYR A 183 -12.32 6.64 5.68
C TYR A 183 -11.88 8.09 5.85
N ASP A 184 -11.76 8.52 7.11
CA ASP A 184 -11.19 9.83 7.45
C ASP A 184 -9.69 9.93 7.03
N PRO A 185 -9.15 11.14 6.83
CA PRO A 185 -7.81 11.34 6.26
C PRO A 185 -6.65 10.68 7.03
N GLU A 186 -6.79 10.51 8.34
CA GLU A 186 -5.76 9.88 9.18
C GLU A 186 -5.73 8.35 8.97
N PRO A 187 -6.84 7.60 9.14
CA PRO A 187 -6.90 6.18 8.77
C PRO A 187 -6.53 5.89 7.31
N GLN A 188 -6.81 6.81 6.39
CA GLN A 188 -6.39 6.66 4.98
C GLN A 188 -4.89 6.49 4.80
N ARG A 189 -4.08 7.08 5.69
CA ARG A 189 -2.63 7.03 5.63
C ARG A 189 -2.09 5.74 6.25
N GLU A 190 -2.69 5.31 7.36
CA GLU A 190 -2.42 4.02 7.96
C GLU A 190 -2.70 2.89 6.96
N ILE A 191 -3.87 2.91 6.31
CA ILE A 191 -4.22 1.98 5.23
C ILE A 191 -3.15 1.97 4.12
N LEU A 192 -2.66 3.14 3.68
CA LEU A 192 -1.61 3.17 2.66
C LEU A 192 -0.31 2.54 3.14
N ARG A 193 0.04 2.71 4.42
CA ARG A 193 1.25 2.13 5.00
C ARG A 193 1.13 0.62 5.10
N ASP A 194 0.01 0.12 5.60
CA ASP A 194 -0.28 -1.32 5.71
C ASP A 194 -0.26 -2.00 4.33
N VAL A 195 -0.89 -1.37 3.33
CA VAL A 195 -0.89 -1.86 1.96
C VAL A 195 0.52 -1.84 1.36
N THR A 196 1.28 -0.77 1.61
CA THR A 196 2.66 -0.68 1.12
C THR A 196 3.54 -1.73 1.77
N LEU A 197 3.43 -1.92 3.09
CA LEU A 197 4.14 -2.95 3.84
C LEU A 197 3.79 -4.34 3.33
N ALA A 198 2.50 -4.64 3.11
CA ALA A 198 2.05 -5.91 2.56
C ALA A 198 2.58 -6.17 1.15
N ILE A 199 2.79 -5.13 0.33
CA ILE A 199 3.34 -5.29 -1.01
C ILE A 199 4.88 -5.44 -0.98
N THR A 200 5.57 -4.68 -0.13
CA THR A 200 7.04 -4.60 -0.16
C THR A 200 7.73 -5.56 0.80
N ASP A 201 7.04 -6.06 1.83
CA ASP A 201 7.61 -6.80 2.96
C ASP A 201 8.81 -6.07 3.61
N ASP A 202 8.83 -4.74 3.48
CA ASP A 202 9.95 -3.89 3.89
C ASP A 202 9.42 -2.68 4.67
N PRO A 203 9.54 -2.69 6.01
CA PRO A 203 9.11 -1.58 6.87
C PRO A 203 9.83 -0.26 6.57
N ALA A 204 11.12 -0.30 6.22
CA ALA A 204 11.88 0.91 5.95
C ALA A 204 11.43 1.57 4.64
N ARG A 205 11.14 0.75 3.63
CA ARG A 205 10.56 1.22 2.37
C ARG A 205 9.13 1.70 2.53
N ALA A 206 8.32 1.03 3.36
CA ALA A 206 6.97 1.49 3.68
C ALA A 206 7.00 2.86 4.37
N GLU A 207 7.91 3.07 5.33
CA GLU A 207 8.10 4.36 6.00
C GLU A 207 8.57 5.46 5.03
N ALA A 208 9.50 5.14 4.14
CA ALA A 208 10.00 6.11 3.15
C ALA A 208 8.91 6.54 2.14
N LEU A 209 8.01 5.63 1.77
CA LEU A 209 6.92 5.90 0.82
C LEU A 209 5.69 6.53 1.50
N VAL A 210 5.40 6.12 2.74
CA VAL A 210 4.23 6.55 3.51
C VAL A 210 4.64 6.77 4.98
N PRO A 211 5.25 7.92 5.32
CA PRO A 211 5.74 8.17 6.67
C PRO A 211 4.60 8.32 7.69
N GLU A 212 4.83 7.96 8.96
CA GLU A 212 3.79 7.92 10.01
C GLU A 212 3.08 9.26 10.21
N GLN A 213 3.83 10.37 10.17
CA GLN A 213 3.26 11.71 10.28
C GLN A 213 3.19 12.41 8.92
N PRO A 214 2.11 13.19 8.67
CA PRO A 214 2.06 14.07 7.52
C PRO A 214 3.13 15.16 7.67
N GLN A 215 4.29 14.91 7.06
CA GLN A 215 5.30 15.93 6.90
C GLN A 215 4.86 16.93 5.83
N ILE A 216 5.10 18.22 6.09
CA ILE A 216 5.03 19.23 5.04
C ILE A 216 6.04 18.79 3.99
N SER A 217 5.54 18.41 2.82
CA SER A 217 6.44 18.03 1.74
C SER A 217 7.30 19.23 1.35
N ASP A 218 8.50 18.95 0.83
CA ASP A 218 9.36 19.99 0.25
C ASP A 218 8.61 20.82 -0.80
N SER A 219 7.64 20.22 -1.49
CA SER A 219 6.80 20.91 -2.48
C SER A 219 5.87 21.94 -1.84
N ILE A 220 5.26 21.62 -0.70
CA ILE A 220 4.41 22.58 0.05
C ILE A 220 5.27 23.68 0.66
N HIS A 221 6.41 23.31 1.27
CA HIS A 221 7.33 24.28 1.87
C HIS A 221 7.87 25.26 0.82
N ASP A 222 8.37 24.75 -0.31
CA ASP A 222 8.85 25.56 -1.44
C ASP A 222 7.75 26.45 -2.00
N ALA A 223 6.51 25.96 -2.09
CA ALA A 223 5.36 26.75 -2.52
C ALA A 223 5.03 27.90 -1.56
N GLN A 224 5.12 27.68 -0.26
CA GLN A 224 4.91 28.73 0.75
C GLN A 224 5.99 29.82 0.68
N LEU A 225 7.26 29.44 0.51
CA LEU A 225 8.34 30.41 0.29
C LEU A 225 8.16 31.18 -1.02
N SER A 226 7.82 30.46 -2.09
CA SER A 226 7.59 31.04 -3.42
C SER A 226 6.44 32.04 -3.41
N PHE A 227 5.40 31.81 -2.60
CA PHE A 227 4.28 32.73 -2.47
C PHE A 227 4.71 34.12 -2.01
N GLY A 228 5.58 34.21 -0.99
CA GLY A 228 6.09 35.48 -0.50
C GLY A 228 6.87 36.26 -1.57
N THR A 229 7.73 35.56 -2.30
CA THR A 229 8.53 36.11 -3.42
C THR A 229 7.64 36.59 -4.57
N LEU A 230 6.62 35.81 -4.94
CA LEU A 230 5.67 36.20 -5.99
C LEU A 230 4.83 37.43 -5.59
N MET A 231 4.44 37.50 -4.31
CA MET A 231 3.69 38.63 -3.77
C MET A 231 4.49 39.94 -3.76
N THR A 232 5.82 39.88 -3.62
CA THR A 232 6.69 41.07 -3.70
C THR A 232 6.98 41.53 -5.13
N GLY A 233 6.56 40.74 -6.13
CA GLY A 233 6.77 41.03 -7.55
C GLY A 233 7.99 40.35 -8.15
N ALA A 234 8.73 39.57 -7.39
CA ALA A 234 9.90 38.86 -7.88
C ALA A 234 9.49 37.56 -8.62
N PRO A 235 10.15 37.25 -9.75
CA PRO A 235 9.88 36.01 -10.48
C PRO A 235 10.39 34.79 -9.70
N VAL A 236 9.64 33.69 -9.76
CA VAL A 236 10.05 32.39 -9.24
C VAL A 236 10.11 31.38 -10.38
N ALA A 237 11.27 30.73 -10.52
CA ALA A 237 11.44 29.67 -11.51
C ALA A 237 10.70 28.39 -11.09
N ILE A 238 10.14 27.68 -12.07
CA ILE A 238 9.47 26.40 -11.82
C ILE A 238 10.54 25.32 -11.63
N LYS A 239 10.68 24.83 -10.39
CA LYS A 239 11.56 23.71 -10.04
C LYS A 239 11.04 22.39 -10.63
N SER A 240 11.93 21.57 -11.17
CA SER A 240 11.60 20.21 -11.62
C SER A 240 11.58 19.23 -10.43
N GLY A 241 10.87 18.11 -10.56
CA GLY A 241 10.82 17.07 -9.51
C GLY A 241 9.89 17.36 -8.32
N VAL A 242 9.16 18.47 -8.32
CA VAL A 242 8.17 18.78 -7.27
C VAL A 242 6.82 18.12 -7.54
N ASN A 243 6.08 17.81 -6.47
CA ASN A 243 4.68 17.43 -6.57
C ASN A 243 3.82 18.66 -6.92
N ARG A 244 3.52 18.80 -8.21
CA ARG A 244 2.78 19.95 -8.73
C ARG A 244 1.39 20.10 -8.14
N GLN A 245 0.74 18.99 -7.76
CA GLN A 245 -0.60 19.05 -7.18
C GLN A 245 -0.56 19.76 -5.82
N GLU A 246 0.44 19.41 -5.01
CA GLU A 246 0.67 20.04 -3.71
C GLU A 246 1.07 21.50 -3.84
N VAL A 247 1.96 21.84 -4.80
CA VAL A 247 2.34 23.24 -5.08
C VAL A 247 1.11 24.07 -5.45
N ILE A 248 0.29 23.59 -6.39
CA ILE A 248 -0.92 24.30 -6.82
C ILE A 248 -1.89 24.48 -5.64
N ALA A 249 -2.15 23.41 -4.88
CA ALA A 249 -3.07 23.47 -3.74
C ALA A 249 -2.59 24.46 -2.67
N ALA A 250 -1.29 24.43 -2.32
CA ALA A 250 -0.70 25.33 -1.34
C ALA A 250 -0.77 26.80 -1.80
N LEU A 251 -0.43 27.09 -3.05
CA LEU A 251 -0.50 28.46 -3.59
C LEU A 251 -1.94 28.98 -3.68
N LEU A 252 -2.90 28.14 -4.07
CA LEU A 252 -4.33 28.50 -4.09
C LEU A 252 -4.85 28.79 -2.68
N ALA A 253 -4.45 28.01 -1.68
CA ALA A 253 -4.82 28.24 -0.29
C ALA A 253 -4.26 29.58 0.22
N SER A 254 -2.98 29.86 -0.02
CA SER A 254 -2.33 31.12 0.35
C SER A 254 -2.97 32.33 -0.36
N MET A 255 -3.26 32.21 -1.67
CA MET A 255 -3.96 33.24 -2.44
C MET A 255 -5.37 33.49 -1.89
N SER A 256 -6.12 32.43 -1.56
CA SER A 256 -7.44 32.51 -0.95
C SER A 256 -7.42 33.23 0.41
N SER A 257 -6.38 33.01 1.21
CA SER A 257 -6.20 33.68 2.51
C SER A 257 -6.03 35.20 2.33
N VAL A 258 -5.15 35.62 1.41
CA VAL A 258 -4.95 37.06 1.12
C VAL A 258 -6.22 37.70 0.55
N VAL A 259 -6.90 37.02 -0.38
CA VAL A 259 -8.17 37.51 -0.96
C VAL A 259 -9.23 37.69 0.13
N ARG A 260 -9.37 36.73 1.06
CA ARG A 260 -10.31 36.84 2.19
C ARG A 260 -9.96 38.00 3.11
N ARG A 261 -8.67 38.21 3.41
CA ARG A 261 -8.21 39.35 4.21
C ARG A 261 -8.59 40.68 3.57
N ILE A 262 -8.41 40.82 2.26
CA ILE A 262 -8.81 42.01 1.50
C ILE A 262 -10.33 42.22 1.55
N GLN A 263 -11.12 41.15 1.42
CA GLN A 263 -12.58 41.25 1.53
C GLN A 263 -13.01 41.72 2.92
N GLN A 264 -12.36 41.23 3.97
CA GLN A 264 -12.60 41.64 5.35
C GLN A 264 -12.22 43.11 5.60
N SER A 265 -11.20 43.63 4.91
CA SER A 265 -10.80 45.05 4.97
C SER A 265 -11.62 45.96 4.05
N GLY A 266 -12.87 45.60 3.75
CA GLY A 266 -13.79 46.41 2.92
C GLY A 266 -13.61 46.22 1.41
N GLY A 267 -12.82 45.23 0.97
CA GLY A 267 -12.64 44.92 -0.45
C GLY A 267 -11.75 45.89 -1.21
N MET A 268 -11.01 46.75 -0.51
CA MET A 268 -10.02 47.65 -1.07
C MET A 268 -8.63 47.03 -0.91
N ALA A 269 -8.04 46.62 -2.04
CA ALA A 269 -6.68 46.09 -2.08
C ALA A 269 -5.69 47.18 -2.49
N ASP A 270 -4.48 47.13 -1.95
CA ASP A 270 -3.40 47.99 -2.43
C ASP A 270 -2.92 47.55 -3.82
N ALA A 271 -2.34 48.48 -4.57
CA ALA A 271 -1.75 48.20 -5.88
C ALA A 271 -0.71 47.07 -5.81
N LYS A 272 0.07 47.00 -4.73
CA LYS A 272 1.07 45.94 -4.51
C LYS A 272 0.41 44.57 -4.34
N ASP A 273 -0.67 44.48 -3.58
CA ASP A 273 -1.40 43.22 -3.38
C ASP A 273 -2.01 42.72 -4.69
N ILE A 274 -2.57 43.61 -5.51
CA ILE A 274 -3.14 43.23 -6.81
C ILE A 274 -2.06 42.69 -7.73
N VAL A 275 -0.90 43.36 -7.83
CA VAL A 275 0.21 42.88 -8.67
C VAL A 275 0.75 41.55 -8.14
N GLY A 276 0.95 41.41 -6.83
CA GLY A 276 1.39 40.17 -6.21
C GLY A 276 0.45 39.00 -6.47
N LEU A 277 -0.86 39.20 -6.27
CA LEU A 277 -1.87 38.17 -6.53
C LEU A 277 -1.98 37.80 -8.01
N GLN A 278 -1.75 38.76 -8.93
CA GLN A 278 -1.68 38.47 -10.35
C GLN A 278 -0.46 37.60 -10.70
N ASN A 279 0.70 37.88 -10.11
CA ASN A 279 1.91 37.08 -10.30
C ASN A 279 1.75 35.66 -9.74
N VAL A 280 1.18 35.53 -8.54
CA VAL A 280 0.82 34.23 -7.96
C VAL A 280 -0.13 33.49 -8.89
N GLY A 281 -1.20 34.14 -9.36
CA GLY A 281 -2.16 33.52 -10.26
C GLY A 281 -1.54 33.05 -11.58
N GLN A 282 -0.60 33.83 -12.14
CA GLN A 282 0.15 33.43 -13.33
C GLN A 282 1.05 32.21 -13.05
N HIS A 283 1.74 32.18 -11.91
CA HIS A 283 2.59 31.06 -11.54
C HIS A 283 1.78 29.77 -11.34
N ILE A 284 0.62 29.85 -10.67
CA ILE A 284 -0.32 28.73 -10.54
C ILE A 284 -0.77 28.24 -11.92
N ALA A 285 -1.12 29.14 -12.84
CA ALA A 285 -1.55 28.78 -14.19
C ALA A 285 -0.47 28.00 -14.96
N GLN A 286 0.81 28.36 -14.78
CA GLN A 286 1.93 27.61 -15.39
C GLN A 286 2.03 26.18 -14.84
N HIS A 287 1.89 25.98 -13.53
CA HIS A 287 1.87 24.63 -12.94
C HIS A 287 0.67 23.80 -13.43
N ILE A 288 -0.52 24.41 -13.53
CA ILE A 288 -1.71 23.77 -14.09
C ILE A 288 -1.48 23.35 -15.55
N GLN A 289 -0.83 24.20 -16.36
CA GLN A 289 -0.54 23.89 -17.76
C GLN A 289 0.42 22.69 -17.89
N ILE A 290 1.40 22.58 -17.01
CA ILE A 290 2.31 21.42 -16.99
C ILE A 290 1.55 20.17 -16.54
N LEU A 291 0.72 20.27 -15.49
CA LEU A 291 -0.08 19.15 -15.00
C LEU A 291 -1.11 18.67 -16.04
N ALA A 292 -1.62 19.57 -16.89
CA ALA A 292 -2.52 19.25 -17.99
C ALA A 292 -1.89 18.35 -19.08
N GLY A 293 -0.56 18.21 -19.08
CA GLY A 293 0.13 17.21 -19.92
C GLY A 293 -0.17 15.77 -19.51
N ASP A 294 -0.59 15.53 -18.27
CA ASP A 294 -1.01 14.22 -17.78
C ASP A 294 -2.51 13.98 -18.05
N LYS A 295 -2.82 12.90 -18.78
CA LYS A 295 -4.18 12.54 -19.16
C LYS A 295 -5.02 12.06 -17.98
N ASN A 296 -4.40 11.53 -16.92
CA ASN A 296 -5.10 11.02 -15.74
C ASN A 296 -5.55 12.15 -14.80
N GLU A 297 -4.94 13.33 -14.91
CA GLU A 297 -5.17 14.46 -14.01
C GLU A 297 -6.20 15.48 -14.52
N LYS A 298 -6.90 15.17 -15.62
CA LYS A 298 -7.87 16.08 -16.27
C LYS A 298 -8.89 16.67 -15.31
N GLN A 299 -9.44 15.84 -14.41
CA GLN A 299 -10.46 16.30 -13.47
C GLN A 299 -9.87 17.28 -12.45
N ARG A 300 -8.67 17.02 -11.92
CA ARG A 300 -7.99 17.91 -10.98
C ARG A 300 -7.55 19.21 -11.65
N VAL A 301 -7.00 19.13 -12.86
CA VAL A 301 -6.64 20.31 -13.68
C VAL A 301 -7.84 21.23 -13.85
N LYS A 302 -9.03 20.67 -14.13
CA LYS A 302 -10.27 21.44 -14.21
C LYS A 302 -10.62 22.10 -12.86
N GLN A 303 -10.61 21.34 -11.76
CA GLN A 303 -10.91 21.85 -10.42
C GLN A 303 -9.97 23.00 -10.03
N PHE A 304 -8.66 22.84 -10.23
CA PHE A 304 -7.68 23.89 -9.95
C PHE A 304 -7.89 25.12 -10.84
N GLY A 305 -8.19 24.92 -12.12
CA GLY A 305 -8.53 26.00 -13.05
C GLY A 305 -9.77 26.78 -12.60
N ASP A 306 -10.81 26.10 -12.14
CA ASP A 306 -12.06 26.70 -11.67
C ASP A 306 -11.84 27.52 -10.39
N VAL A 307 -11.09 26.98 -9.42
CA VAL A 307 -10.76 27.70 -8.17
C VAL A 307 -9.88 28.91 -8.47
N LEU A 308 -8.84 28.76 -9.29
CA LEU A 308 -7.99 29.87 -9.71
C LEU A 308 -8.80 30.95 -10.43
N GLY A 309 -9.69 30.57 -11.33
CA GLY A 309 -10.56 31.48 -12.07
C GLY A 309 -11.45 32.31 -11.14
N LYS A 310 -12.06 31.68 -10.14
CA LYS A 310 -12.86 32.37 -9.10
C LYS A 310 -12.03 33.40 -8.33
N LEU A 311 -10.84 33.02 -7.88
CA LEU A 311 -9.94 33.93 -7.16
C LEU A 311 -9.47 35.09 -8.06
N MET A 312 -9.11 34.82 -9.31
CA MET A 312 -8.68 35.84 -10.26
C MET A 312 -9.80 36.83 -10.62
N ASN A 313 -11.06 36.39 -10.61
CA ASN A 313 -12.19 37.31 -10.79
C ASN A 313 -12.34 38.27 -9.60
N LEU A 314 -12.10 37.80 -8.37
CA LEU A 314 -12.07 38.68 -7.19
C LEU A 314 -10.91 39.69 -7.28
N VAL A 315 -9.73 39.25 -7.69
CA VAL A 315 -8.57 40.13 -7.91
C VAL A 315 -8.85 41.20 -8.96
N LYS A 316 -9.53 40.85 -10.06
CA LYS A 316 -9.99 41.84 -11.06
C LYS A 316 -10.97 42.85 -10.44
N GLY A 317 -11.91 42.38 -9.61
CA GLY A 317 -12.84 43.26 -8.90
C GLY A 317 -12.13 44.22 -7.93
N PHE A 318 -11.07 43.79 -7.25
CA PHE A 318 -10.23 44.68 -6.44
C PHE A 318 -9.54 45.74 -7.30
N ALA A 319 -8.96 45.33 -8.44
CA ALA A 319 -8.29 46.26 -9.35
C ALA A 319 -9.25 47.31 -9.91
N GLN A 320 -10.47 46.93 -10.26
CA GLN A 320 -11.49 47.85 -10.75
C GLN A 320 -11.90 48.87 -9.67
N ARG A 321 -12.16 48.42 -8.43
CA ARG A 321 -12.48 49.31 -7.32
C ARG A 321 -11.36 50.31 -7.00
N LEU A 322 -10.12 49.84 -7.03
CA LEU A 322 -8.96 50.71 -6.85
C LEU A 322 -8.88 51.77 -7.96
N HIS A 323 -9.15 51.39 -9.22
CA HIS A 323 -9.16 52.32 -10.34
C HIS A 323 -10.26 53.37 -10.21
N GLU A 324 -11.47 52.97 -9.85
CA GLU A 324 -12.60 53.88 -9.61
C GLU A 324 -12.33 54.86 -8.46
N GLN A 325 -11.62 54.42 -7.40
CA GLN A 325 -11.20 55.31 -6.31
C GLN A 325 -10.17 56.34 -6.79
N MET A 326 -9.16 55.92 -7.56
CA MET A 326 -8.16 56.85 -8.10
C MET A 326 -8.77 57.87 -9.06
N GLN A 327 -9.75 57.46 -9.89
CA GLN A 327 -10.47 58.38 -10.77
C GLN A 327 -11.31 59.40 -10.00
N LYS A 328 -11.96 58.98 -8.89
CA LYS A 328 -12.72 59.88 -8.02
C LYS A 328 -11.83 60.89 -7.27
N GLN A 329 -10.59 60.51 -6.93
CA GLN A 329 -9.61 61.44 -6.34
C GLN A 329 -9.03 62.43 -7.37
N ASN A 330 -8.89 62.03 -8.65
CA ASN A 330 -8.38 62.88 -9.72
C ASN A 330 -9.37 63.95 -10.24
N GLY A 331 -10.58 64.05 -9.67
CA GLY A 331 -11.58 65.05 -10.06
C GLY A 331 -11.37 66.45 -9.46
N GLN A 332 -10.45 66.61 -8.49
CA GLN A 332 -10.11 67.89 -7.88
C GLN A 332 -8.60 67.96 -7.57
N GLY A 333 -7.84 68.61 -8.44
CA GLY A 333 -6.45 69.03 -8.16
C GLY A 333 -5.37 68.27 -8.95
N GLN A 334 -4.34 69.03 -9.33
CA GLN A 334 -3.14 68.64 -10.07
C GLN A 334 -2.66 67.20 -9.81
N VAL A 335 -2.45 66.48 -10.92
CA VAL A 335 -1.91 65.12 -10.91
C VAL A 335 -0.44 65.16 -10.43
N ASP A 336 -0.16 64.50 -9.32
CA ASP A 336 1.21 64.27 -8.83
C ASP A 336 1.96 63.34 -9.80
N PRO A 337 3.19 63.68 -10.25
CA PRO A 337 4.01 62.86 -11.14
C PRO A 337 4.17 61.39 -10.71
N LYS A 338 4.03 61.08 -9.40
CA LYS A 338 4.07 59.70 -8.89
C LYS A 338 2.88 58.84 -9.32
N ASP A 339 1.70 59.42 -9.53
CA ASP A 339 0.51 58.66 -9.91
C ASP A 339 0.46 58.37 -11.42
N ILE A 340 1.05 59.27 -12.24
CA ILE A 340 1.31 59.02 -13.66
C ILE A 340 2.30 57.84 -13.83
N ALA A 341 3.30 57.74 -12.96
CA ALA A 341 4.25 56.63 -12.97
C ALA A 341 3.60 55.28 -12.57
N LYS A 342 2.68 55.28 -11.61
CA LYS A 342 1.90 54.07 -11.24
C LYS A 342 0.92 53.64 -12.33
N ILE A 343 0.26 54.58 -13.00
CA ILE A 343 -0.61 54.27 -14.15
C ILE A 343 0.22 53.72 -15.31
N LYS A 344 1.41 54.30 -15.59
CA LYS A 344 2.35 53.75 -16.58
C LYS A 344 2.87 52.37 -16.18
N ALA A 345 3.19 52.13 -14.91
CA ALA A 345 3.58 50.80 -14.45
C ALA A 345 2.43 49.80 -14.63
N THR A 346 1.20 50.20 -14.34
CA THR A 346 0.00 49.39 -14.55
C THR A 346 -0.26 49.12 -16.05
N GLN A 347 -0.03 50.10 -16.92
CA GLN A 347 -0.08 49.95 -18.38
C GLN A 347 1.02 49.04 -18.90
N ILE A 348 2.26 49.16 -18.41
CA ILE A 348 3.38 48.28 -18.76
C ILE A 348 3.08 46.85 -18.31
N THR A 349 2.45 46.67 -17.15
CA THR A 349 2.02 45.36 -16.65
C THR A 349 0.84 44.80 -17.46
N ALA A 350 -0.08 45.65 -17.91
CA ALA A 350 -1.17 45.28 -18.81
C ALA A 350 -0.66 44.91 -20.23
N ASP A 351 0.37 45.61 -20.73
CA ASP A 351 1.05 45.29 -21.98
C ASP A 351 1.88 44.01 -21.87
N ALA A 352 2.55 43.80 -20.74
CA ALA A 352 3.21 42.54 -20.44
C ALA A 352 2.19 41.39 -20.37
N LYS A 353 1.02 41.62 -19.78
CA LYS A 353 -0.11 40.67 -19.75
C LYS A 353 -0.69 40.42 -21.14
N SER A 354 -0.79 41.44 -21.99
CA SER A 354 -1.22 41.31 -23.39
C SER A 354 -0.23 40.47 -24.20
N LYS A 355 1.08 40.72 -24.04
CA LYS A 355 2.15 39.92 -24.65
C LYS A 355 2.16 38.48 -24.14
N ASN A 356 2.07 38.26 -22.84
CA ASN A 356 1.99 36.91 -22.26
C ASN A 356 0.72 36.16 -22.68
N THR A 357 -0.41 36.86 -22.81
CA THR A 357 -1.67 36.26 -23.28
C THR A 357 -1.55 35.88 -24.75
N ARG A 358 -0.92 36.73 -25.59
CA ARG A 358 -0.60 36.39 -26.99
C ARG A 358 0.34 35.18 -27.09
N GLU A 359 1.39 35.13 -26.28
CA GLU A 359 2.32 34.00 -26.26
C GLU A 359 1.67 32.72 -25.73
N SER A 360 0.83 32.80 -24.70
CA SER A 360 0.06 31.65 -24.19
C SER A 360 -0.95 31.14 -25.22
N HIS A 361 -1.62 32.03 -25.96
CA HIS A 361 -2.48 31.64 -27.09
C HIS A 361 -1.68 31.01 -28.22
N ALA A 362 -0.52 31.58 -28.58
CA ALA A 362 0.38 31.00 -29.57
C ALA A 362 0.85 29.59 -29.16
N GLN A 363 1.24 29.41 -27.89
CA GLN A 363 1.62 28.10 -27.35
C GLN A 363 0.45 27.11 -27.35
N LYS A 364 -0.77 27.52 -26.99
CA LYS A 364 -1.96 26.66 -27.07
C LYS A 364 -2.28 26.25 -28.52
N THR A 365 -2.07 27.16 -29.48
CA THR A 365 -2.22 26.86 -30.91
C THR A 365 -1.17 25.84 -31.36
N VAL A 366 0.10 26.07 -31.02
CA VAL A 366 1.19 25.12 -31.30
C VAL A 366 0.93 23.76 -30.65
N GLN A 367 0.45 23.73 -29.41
CA GLN A 367 0.17 22.48 -28.69
C GLN A 367 -1.01 21.72 -29.31
N ARG A 368 -2.05 22.42 -29.76
CA ARG A 368 -3.15 21.81 -30.54
C ARG A 368 -2.65 21.26 -31.88
N GLN A 369 -1.72 21.96 -32.53
CA GLN A 369 -1.14 21.50 -33.80
C GLN A 369 -0.28 20.26 -33.61
N ILE A 370 0.54 20.20 -32.55
CA ILE A 370 1.29 19.00 -32.18
C ILE A 370 0.34 17.83 -31.85
N GLN A 371 -0.73 18.07 -31.09
CA GLN A 371 -1.73 17.04 -30.78
C GLN A 371 -2.44 16.53 -32.04
N PHE A 372 -2.72 17.41 -32.99
CA PHE A 372 -3.31 17.03 -34.27
C PHE A 372 -2.34 16.20 -35.11
N GLU A 373 -1.08 16.62 -35.22
CA GLU A 373 -0.02 15.86 -35.92
C GLU A 373 0.25 14.49 -35.28
N GLN A 374 0.28 14.42 -33.95
CA GLN A 374 0.40 13.15 -33.24
C GLN A 374 -0.83 12.25 -33.47
N GLY A 375 -2.03 12.82 -33.48
CA GLY A 375 -3.26 12.10 -33.80
C GLY A 375 -3.27 11.56 -35.24
N LEU A 376 -2.75 12.33 -36.20
CA LEU A 376 -2.56 11.87 -37.58
C LEU A 376 -1.56 10.71 -37.66
N LYS A 377 -0.41 10.82 -36.99
CA LYS A 377 0.59 9.73 -36.93
C LYS A 377 0.02 8.46 -36.30
N GLN A 378 -0.78 8.57 -35.24
CA GLN A 378 -1.45 7.43 -34.63
C GLN A 378 -2.42 6.76 -35.60
N LYS A 379 -3.25 7.56 -36.30
CA LYS A 379 -4.16 7.03 -37.32
C LYS A 379 -3.42 6.38 -38.49
N GLU A 380 -2.30 6.93 -38.93
CA GLU A 380 -1.45 6.31 -39.96
C GLU A 380 -0.88 4.98 -39.49
N GLN A 381 -0.42 4.90 -38.24
CA GLN A 381 0.08 3.65 -37.65
C GLN A 381 -1.03 2.60 -37.51
N GLU A 382 -2.20 2.98 -37.02
CA GLU A 382 -3.38 2.11 -36.93
C GLU A 382 -3.78 1.59 -38.31
N HIS A 383 -3.86 2.47 -39.31
CA HIS A 383 -4.18 2.09 -40.68
C HIS A 383 -3.11 1.16 -41.30
N ALA A 384 -1.83 1.40 -41.01
CA ALA A 384 -0.74 0.52 -41.45
C ALA A 384 -0.83 -0.87 -40.78
N LEU A 385 -1.19 -0.93 -39.50
CA LEU A 385 -1.44 -2.18 -38.79
C LEU A 385 -2.66 -2.91 -39.35
N GLU A 386 -3.74 -2.19 -39.66
CA GLU A 386 -4.93 -2.75 -40.28
C GLU A 386 -4.63 -3.35 -41.67
N LEU A 387 -3.86 -2.63 -42.50
CA LEU A 387 -3.38 -3.13 -43.80
C LEU A 387 -2.51 -4.38 -43.64
N ARG A 388 -1.63 -4.42 -42.64
CA ARG A 388 -0.85 -5.62 -42.31
C ARG A 388 -1.75 -6.78 -41.90
N ARG A 389 -2.81 -6.53 -41.12
CA ARG A 389 -3.77 -7.56 -40.72
C ARG A 389 -4.52 -8.12 -41.93
N LYS A 390 -5.06 -7.24 -42.79
CA LYS A 390 -5.74 -7.62 -44.03
C LYS A 390 -4.83 -8.37 -45.00
N THR A 391 -3.57 -7.98 -45.12
CA THR A 391 -2.60 -8.71 -45.97
C THR A 391 -2.21 -10.07 -45.39
N ALA A 392 -2.13 -10.22 -44.07
CA ALA A 392 -1.93 -11.51 -43.43
C ALA A 392 -3.15 -12.43 -43.62
N GLU A 393 -4.36 -11.89 -43.45
CA GLU A 393 -5.62 -12.60 -43.64
C GLU A 393 -5.77 -13.12 -45.08
N THR A 394 -5.58 -12.24 -46.07
CA THR A 394 -5.59 -12.65 -47.49
C THR A 394 -4.51 -13.67 -47.85
N ARG A 395 -3.33 -13.62 -47.22
CA ARG A 395 -2.28 -14.64 -47.39
C ARG A 395 -2.71 -15.99 -46.81
N LEU A 396 -3.34 -16.01 -45.64
CA LEU A 396 -3.86 -17.21 -45.02
C LEU A 396 -4.99 -17.82 -45.85
N ASP A 397 -5.92 -17.00 -46.35
CA ASP A 397 -7.00 -17.45 -47.24
C ASP A 397 -6.47 -18.05 -48.54
N LEU A 398 -5.46 -17.41 -49.14
CA LEU A 398 -4.82 -17.92 -50.36
C LEU A 398 -4.05 -19.21 -50.10
N ALA A 399 -3.39 -19.35 -48.95
CA ALA A 399 -2.74 -20.59 -48.54
C ALA A 399 -3.76 -21.71 -48.29
N ALA A 400 -4.88 -21.41 -47.62
CA ALA A 400 -5.97 -22.35 -47.38
C ALA A 400 -6.61 -22.81 -48.70
N SER A 401 -6.87 -21.87 -49.62
CA SER A 401 -7.39 -22.17 -50.96
C SER A 401 -6.44 -23.06 -51.77
N LYS A 402 -5.13 -22.75 -51.76
CA LYS A 402 -4.10 -23.59 -52.38
C LYS A 402 -4.02 -24.99 -51.77
N ALA A 403 -4.07 -25.10 -50.45
CA ALA A 403 -4.07 -26.39 -49.76
C ALA A 403 -5.30 -27.23 -50.13
N LYS A 404 -6.48 -26.61 -50.20
CA LYS A 404 -7.71 -27.26 -50.66
C LYS A 404 -7.60 -27.74 -52.11
N ALA A 405 -7.13 -26.88 -53.02
CA ALA A 405 -6.90 -27.26 -54.42
C ALA A 405 -5.89 -28.41 -54.56
N ALA A 406 -4.80 -28.41 -53.76
CA ALA A 406 -3.83 -29.50 -53.76
C ALA A 406 -4.41 -30.83 -53.27
N ILE A 407 -5.27 -30.79 -52.24
CA ILE A 407 -6.01 -31.97 -51.76
C ILE A 407 -6.95 -32.49 -52.84
N ASP A 408 -7.68 -31.60 -53.53
CA ASP A 408 -8.61 -31.97 -54.59
C ASP A 408 -7.89 -32.59 -55.80
N ILE A 409 -6.73 -32.05 -56.20
CA ILE A 409 -5.86 -32.63 -57.24
C ILE A 409 -5.34 -34.02 -56.82
N ARG A 410 -4.96 -34.19 -55.55
CA ARG A 410 -4.51 -35.49 -55.05
C ARG A 410 -5.65 -36.51 -55.07
N LYS A 411 -6.86 -36.10 -54.68
CA LYS A 411 -8.06 -36.95 -54.73
C LYS A 411 -8.42 -37.33 -56.15
N SER A 412 -8.36 -36.41 -57.12
CA SER A 412 -8.65 -36.72 -58.52
C SER A 412 -7.62 -37.69 -59.11
N ARG A 413 -6.33 -37.52 -58.80
CA ARG A 413 -5.28 -38.48 -59.20
C ARG A 413 -5.47 -39.88 -58.61
N MET A 414 -5.86 -39.99 -57.34
CA MET A 414 -6.12 -41.29 -56.72
C MET A 414 -7.36 -41.98 -57.32
N LYS A 415 -8.36 -41.22 -57.76
CA LYS A 415 -9.53 -41.77 -58.47
C LYS A 415 -9.17 -42.23 -59.89
N SER A 416 -8.34 -41.48 -60.63
CA SER A 416 -7.95 -41.90 -61.97
C SER A 416 -7.08 -43.16 -61.98
N THR A 417 -6.34 -43.44 -60.91
CA THR A 417 -5.53 -44.67 -60.78
C THR A 417 -6.32 -45.90 -60.32
N SER A 418 -7.62 -45.77 -60.00
CA SER A 418 -8.47 -46.92 -59.63
C SER A 418 -9.40 -47.37 -60.75
N GLU A 419 -9.33 -46.76 -61.94
CA GLU A 419 -10.17 -47.09 -63.10
C GLU A 419 -9.37 -47.70 -64.28
N GLU A 420 -8.08 -47.99 -64.08
CA GLU A 420 -7.28 -48.93 -64.91
C GLU A 420 -7.07 -50.23 -64.14
#